data_AF-R2RA15-F1
#
_entry.id   AF-R2RA15-F1
#
_cell.length_a   1.000
_cell.length_b   1.000
_cell.length_c   1.000
_cell.angle_alpha   90.00
_cell.angle_beta   90.00
_cell.angle_gamma   90.00
#
_symmetry.space_group_name_H-M   'P 1'
#
loop_
_entity.id
_entity.type
_entity.pdbx_description
1 polymer ?
#
loop_
_entity_poly.entity_id
_entity_poly.type
_entity_poly.pdbx_seq_one_letter_code
_entity_poly.pdbx_strand_id
1 'polypeptide(L)'
;MKICPRCGEENSDRSLFCEHCGYEFANEETLPKRNQGANLQEPNPSPNYTVSQKKSSLPKWPFIIAGVAVLAVIAGVGFAMAGRSNNEANLPATTVSSSKVDTSKYDEIIAEAKELTINGEYKKSNLKLSRISASDLGKSEFSAIADEVDDLTDKNEEGLKQEEDKEATQKAQEKDRPAVTTSGNTSGFSGDYAKWANTYYFYYSQTSQRQTALTIGANGSVTQKNVNGTQYFGKATITNASGDVLSYETNEQYPSDMPDTKLINPNVQITVKWDGGGTQIYYGYVSYSSRLALTDGVAKNAGVNEVWIS
;
A
#
# COMPACT_ATOMS: atom_id res chain seq x y z
N MET A 1 0.37 5.54 -45.73
CA MET A 1 -0.06 4.81 -44.53
C MET A 1 1.17 4.14 -43.93
N LYS A 2 1.27 4.06 -42.60
CA LYS A 2 2.34 3.35 -41.90
C LYS A 2 1.78 2.25 -41.01
N ILE A 3 2.44 1.10 -41.01
CA ILE A 3 2.04 -0.06 -40.21
C ILE A 3 2.75 0.02 -38.86
N CYS A 4 1.98 -0.13 -37.78
CA CYS A 4 2.55 -0.16 -36.44
C CYS A 4 3.46 -1.39 -36.28
N PRO A 5 4.76 -1.24 -35.97
CA PRO A 5 5.66 -2.38 -35.80
C PRO A 5 5.32 -3.22 -34.56
N ARG A 6 4.52 -2.69 -33.62
CA ARG A 6 4.15 -3.37 -32.38
C ARG A 6 2.90 -4.25 -32.51
N CYS A 7 1.90 -3.82 -33.29
CA CYS A 7 0.61 -4.53 -33.37
C CYS A 7 0.13 -4.83 -34.79
N GLY A 8 0.80 -4.33 -35.83
CA GLY A 8 0.43 -4.56 -37.21
C GLY A 8 -0.71 -3.69 -37.74
N GLU A 9 -1.26 -2.78 -36.92
CA GLU A 9 -2.35 -1.89 -37.33
C GLU A 9 -1.89 -0.88 -38.40
N GLU A 10 -2.74 -0.63 -39.39
CA GLU A 10 -2.51 0.43 -40.38
C GLU A 10 -2.91 1.79 -39.81
N ASN A 11 -1.96 2.71 -39.78
CA ASN A 11 -2.15 4.06 -39.25
C ASN A 11 -1.88 5.11 -40.34
N SER A 12 -2.47 6.29 -40.18
CA SER A 12 -2.17 7.43 -41.06
C SER A 12 -0.69 7.81 -40.97
N ASP A 13 -0.10 8.28 -42.08
CA ASP A 13 1.32 8.69 -42.12
C ASP A 13 1.64 9.80 -41.11
N ARG A 14 0.64 10.64 -40.81
CA ARG A 14 0.74 11.76 -39.86
C ARG A 14 0.48 11.37 -38.40
N SER A 15 0.07 10.13 -38.12
CA SER A 15 -0.23 9.71 -36.75
C SER A 15 1.07 9.66 -35.94
N LEU A 16 1.17 10.42 -34.85
CA LEU A 16 2.33 10.38 -33.95
C LEU A 16 2.36 9.09 -33.12
N PHE A 17 1.20 8.49 -32.90
CA PHE A 17 1.02 7.26 -32.13
C PHE A 17 0.11 6.29 -32.87
N CYS A 18 0.24 5.00 -32.59
CA CYS A 18 -0.67 3.98 -33.10
C CYS A 18 -2.03 4.06 -32.40
N GLU A 19 -3.11 4.15 -33.17
CA GLU A 19 -4.47 4.28 -32.65
C GLU A 19 -4.97 3.02 -31.93
N HIS A 20 -4.39 1.85 -32.23
CA HIS A 20 -4.78 0.58 -31.62
C HIS A 20 -3.98 0.25 -30.35
N CYS A 21 -2.67 0.55 -30.30
CA CYS A 21 -1.81 0.10 -29.19
C CYS A 21 -0.95 1.21 -28.54
N GLY A 22 -1.09 2.46 -28.99
CA GLY A 22 -0.40 3.61 -28.40
C GLY A 22 1.10 3.73 -28.72
N TYR A 23 1.64 2.88 -29.60
CA TYR A 23 3.06 2.92 -29.99
C TYR A 23 3.42 4.25 -30.69
N GLU A 24 4.42 4.97 -30.18
CA GLU A 24 4.91 6.23 -30.77
C GLU A 24 5.77 5.98 -32.01
N PHE A 25 5.42 6.64 -33.12
CA PHE A 25 6.23 6.64 -34.33
C PHE A 25 7.30 7.74 -34.21
N ALA A 26 8.57 7.36 -34.22
CA ALA A 26 9.68 8.32 -34.18
C ALA A 26 9.57 9.32 -35.34
N ASN A 27 9.46 10.61 -35.02
CA ASN A 27 9.44 11.69 -36.00
C ASN A 27 10.85 11.91 -36.57
N GLU A 28 11.09 11.48 -37.80
CA GLU A 28 12.20 11.99 -38.61
C GLU A 28 11.68 13.10 -39.53
N GLU A 29 11.82 14.37 -39.07
CA GLU A 29 11.85 15.64 -39.83
C GLU A 29 11.60 16.77 -38.79
N THR A 30 12.52 17.66 -38.38
CA THR A 30 13.69 18.28 -39.00
C THR A 30 14.65 18.79 -37.91
N LEU A 31 15.94 18.45 -38.01
CA LEU A 31 17.04 19.03 -37.24
C LEU A 31 17.51 20.35 -37.88
N PRO A 32 17.95 21.33 -37.06
CA PRO A 32 19.19 22.03 -37.35
C PRO A 32 20.26 21.61 -36.33
N LYS A 33 21.30 20.94 -36.85
CA LYS A 33 22.58 20.74 -36.17
C LYS A 33 23.13 22.10 -35.70
N ARG A 34 23.50 22.22 -34.42
CA ARG A 34 24.47 23.23 -33.98
C ARG A 34 25.64 22.56 -33.26
N ASN A 35 26.80 22.81 -33.84
CA ASN A 35 28.06 22.10 -33.70
C ASN A 35 28.75 22.30 -32.34
N GLN A 36 29.44 21.26 -31.90
CA GLN A 36 30.64 21.39 -31.07
C GLN A 36 31.73 22.10 -31.90
N GLY A 37 32.34 23.13 -31.33
CA GLY A 37 33.46 23.86 -31.93
C GLY A 37 34.29 24.50 -30.83
N ALA A 38 35.53 24.01 -30.71
CA ALA A 38 36.56 24.54 -29.83
C ALA A 38 37.21 25.81 -30.39
N ASN A 39 37.87 26.54 -29.49
CA ASN A 39 38.87 27.61 -29.67
C ASN A 39 38.39 29.02 -30.07
N LEU A 40 38.68 30.00 -29.19
CA LEU A 40 39.68 31.05 -29.42
C LEU A 40 40.07 31.74 -28.07
N GLN A 41 41.38 31.66 -27.76
CA GLN A 41 42.27 32.56 -27.01
C GLN A 41 42.08 32.89 -25.50
N GLU A 42 43.05 32.39 -24.71
CA GLU A 42 43.68 33.04 -23.52
C GLU A 42 44.77 34.06 -23.98
N PRO A 43 45.28 35.04 -23.16
CA PRO A 43 45.77 34.83 -21.78
C PRO A 43 45.64 35.96 -20.72
N ASN A 44 45.48 35.51 -19.45
CA ASN A 44 46.05 35.96 -18.15
C ASN A 44 45.82 37.39 -17.57
N PRO A 45 46.04 37.61 -16.23
CA PRO A 45 46.34 36.66 -15.15
C PRO A 45 45.42 36.73 -13.89
N SER A 46 45.60 35.72 -13.05
CA SER A 46 45.08 35.39 -11.69
C SER A 46 44.82 36.54 -10.71
N PRO A 47 43.98 36.32 -9.66
CA PRO A 47 44.49 35.66 -8.45
C PRO A 47 43.56 34.60 -7.81
N ASN A 48 44.22 33.52 -7.36
CA ASN A 48 43.99 32.74 -6.14
C ASN A 48 42.57 32.64 -5.55
N TYR A 49 41.91 31.50 -5.77
CA TYR A 49 41.12 30.87 -4.71
C TYR A 49 41.33 29.36 -4.69
N THR A 50 41.65 28.88 -3.49
CA THR A 50 42.09 27.55 -3.11
C THR A 50 40.96 26.52 -3.26
N VAL A 51 41.23 25.43 -3.98
CA VAL A 51 40.40 24.22 -3.96
C VAL A 51 40.64 23.50 -2.63
N SER A 52 39.60 23.40 -1.80
CA SER A 52 39.62 22.50 -0.65
C SER A 52 38.68 21.33 -0.91
N GLN A 53 39.25 20.21 -1.35
CA GLN A 53 38.58 18.92 -1.33
C GLN A 53 38.30 18.51 0.11
N LYS A 54 37.06 18.17 0.44
CA LYS A 54 36.75 17.47 1.69
C LYS A 54 36.18 16.10 1.39
N LYS A 55 37.07 15.12 1.50
CA LYS A 55 36.81 13.69 1.53
C LYS A 55 35.88 13.32 2.70
N SER A 56 35.09 12.30 2.43
CA SER A 56 34.33 11.44 3.33
C SER A 56 35.01 11.12 4.67
N SER A 57 34.24 11.19 5.75
CA SER A 57 34.30 10.21 6.84
C SER A 57 33.14 10.39 7.84
N LEU A 58 32.49 9.29 8.18
CA LEU A 58 31.86 9.00 9.47
C LEU A 58 31.87 7.45 9.60
N PRO A 59 31.74 6.84 10.80
CA PRO A 59 31.78 7.39 12.15
C PRO A 59 32.59 6.52 13.14
N LYS A 60 32.84 7.02 14.35
CA LYS A 60 32.87 6.20 15.57
C LYS A 60 32.35 7.03 16.73
N TRP A 61 31.38 6.52 17.48
CA TRP A 61 31.41 6.41 18.96
C TRP A 61 30.15 5.69 19.49
N PRO A 62 30.21 5.05 20.69
CA PRO A 62 29.55 3.77 20.98
C PRO A 62 28.59 3.75 22.21
N PHE A 63 27.97 2.56 22.43
CA PHE A 63 27.17 2.05 23.58
C PHE A 63 25.80 2.73 23.84
N ILE A 64 24.69 1.98 23.98
CA ILE A 64 24.30 1.20 25.17
C ILE A 64 23.61 -0.13 24.79
N ILE A 65 24.13 -1.23 25.32
CA ILE A 65 23.49 -2.55 25.47
C ILE A 65 23.11 -2.67 26.94
N ALA A 66 21.81 -2.65 27.26
CA ALA A 66 21.26 -3.11 28.54
C ALA A 66 19.72 -3.10 28.46
N GLY A 67 19.10 -4.22 28.09
CA GLY A 67 17.64 -4.32 28.07
C GLY A 67 17.03 -5.63 27.53
N VAL A 68 17.83 -6.69 27.33
CA VAL A 68 17.38 -7.94 26.69
C VAL A 68 17.34 -9.14 27.65
N ALA A 69 17.51 -8.94 28.97
CA ALA A 69 17.62 -10.04 29.92
C ALA A 69 16.44 -10.22 30.91
N VAL A 70 15.30 -9.52 30.76
CA VAL A 70 14.23 -9.53 31.79
C VAL A 70 12.85 -10.02 31.30
N LEU A 71 12.63 -10.22 30.00
CA LEU A 71 11.33 -10.72 29.49
C LEU A 71 11.28 -12.22 29.18
N ALA A 72 12.20 -13.01 29.76
CA ALA A 72 12.17 -14.47 29.71
C ALA A 72 11.51 -15.13 30.96
N VAL A 73 10.87 -14.35 31.84
CA VAL A 73 10.33 -14.85 33.13
C VAL A 73 8.81 -14.64 33.30
N ILE A 74 8.11 -14.05 32.32
CA ILE A 74 6.63 -13.91 32.34
C ILE A 74 5.94 -14.88 31.35
N ALA A 75 6.48 -16.09 31.23
CA ALA A 75 5.81 -17.22 30.56
C ALA A 75 5.79 -18.45 31.48
N GLY A 76 5.70 -18.21 32.79
CA GLY A 76 5.52 -19.23 33.80
C GLY A 76 4.47 -18.77 34.80
N VAL A 77 3.25 -19.28 34.66
CA VAL A 77 2.35 -19.78 35.71
C VAL A 77 0.91 -19.82 35.19
N GLY A 78 0.34 -21.04 35.21
CA GLY A 78 -1.10 -21.34 35.22
C GLY A 78 -1.66 -21.78 33.87
N PHE A 79 -2.43 -22.87 33.73
CA PHE A 79 -3.14 -23.78 34.62
C PHE A 79 -3.49 -25.00 33.71
N ALA A 80 -3.13 -26.25 34.03
CA ALA A 80 -3.86 -27.20 34.89
C ALA A 80 -4.81 -28.16 34.14
N MET A 81 -4.68 -29.44 34.52
CA MET A 81 -5.64 -30.55 34.50
C MET A 81 -6.10 -31.20 33.19
N ALA A 82 -5.67 -32.45 32.99
CA ALA A 82 -6.57 -33.52 32.55
C ALA A 82 -6.17 -34.84 33.26
N GLY A 83 -7.16 -35.47 33.89
CA GLY A 83 -7.04 -36.63 34.75
C GLY A 83 -6.88 -37.96 34.01
N ARG A 84 -6.58 -38.97 34.83
CA ARG A 84 -6.41 -40.39 34.51
C ARG A 84 -7.70 -41.06 34.01
N SER A 85 -7.58 -42.05 33.11
CA SER A 85 -7.96 -43.45 33.42
C SER A 85 -7.58 -44.45 32.30
N ASN A 86 -6.83 -45.48 32.72
CA ASN A 86 -6.88 -46.93 32.40
C ASN A 86 -6.93 -47.46 30.95
N ASN A 87 -5.81 -48.11 30.58
CA ASN A 87 -5.61 -49.48 30.06
C ASN A 87 -6.72 -50.26 29.32
N GLU A 88 -6.29 -50.80 28.17
CA GLU A 88 -6.23 -52.22 27.78
C GLU A 88 -6.99 -52.70 26.52
N ALA A 89 -6.22 -53.50 25.78
CA ALA A 89 -6.58 -54.65 24.93
C ALA A 89 -7.01 -54.45 23.47
N ASN A 90 -6.64 -55.47 22.70
CA ASN A 90 -6.41 -55.54 21.27
C ASN A 90 -7.36 -56.59 20.66
N LEU A 91 -7.91 -56.30 19.46
CA LEU A 91 -8.50 -57.20 18.41
C LEU A 91 -9.87 -57.88 18.66
N PRO A 92 -10.63 -58.31 17.60
CA PRO A 92 -10.57 -58.00 16.15
C PRO A 92 -11.93 -57.64 15.49
N ALA A 93 -11.82 -57.02 14.29
CA ALA A 93 -12.70 -57.00 13.11
C ALA A 93 -14.25 -56.87 13.26
N THR A 94 -14.77 -55.75 12.76
CA THR A 94 -16.00 -55.74 11.95
C THR A 94 -15.82 -54.72 10.83
N THR A 95 -15.79 -55.21 9.59
CA THR A 95 -15.81 -54.43 8.36
C THR A 95 -17.15 -53.71 8.24
N VAL A 96 -17.20 -52.49 8.77
CA VAL A 96 -18.22 -51.52 8.40
C VAL A 96 -17.65 -50.75 7.21
N SER A 97 -18.36 -50.78 6.09
CA SER A 97 -18.10 -49.92 4.95
C SER A 97 -18.39 -48.47 5.34
N SER A 98 -17.50 -47.86 6.14
CA SER A 98 -17.53 -46.44 6.44
C SER A 98 -16.97 -45.71 5.23
N SER A 99 -17.86 -45.16 4.41
CA SER A 99 -17.53 -44.00 3.59
C SER A 99 -17.03 -42.92 4.54
N LYS A 100 -15.71 -42.83 4.72
CA LYS A 100 -15.07 -41.71 5.42
C LYS A 100 -15.46 -40.45 4.66
N VAL A 101 -16.34 -39.65 5.25
CA VAL A 101 -16.63 -38.32 4.72
C VAL A 101 -15.36 -37.51 4.90
N ASP A 102 -14.86 -36.97 3.79
CA ASP A 102 -13.67 -36.14 3.77
C ASP A 102 -14.05 -34.72 4.21
N THR A 103 -13.80 -34.42 5.47
CA THR A 103 -14.04 -33.10 6.07
C THR A 103 -12.98 -32.07 5.67
N SER A 104 -11.83 -32.50 5.13
CA SER A 104 -10.68 -31.62 4.83
C SER A 104 -10.90 -30.68 3.64
N LYS A 105 -11.96 -30.92 2.85
CA LYS A 105 -12.34 -30.11 1.69
C LYS A 105 -12.51 -28.62 2.00
N TYR A 106 -12.85 -28.26 3.25
CA TYR A 106 -13.11 -26.87 3.65
C TYR A 106 -11.96 -26.24 4.45
N ASP A 107 -10.90 -26.98 4.78
CA ASP A 107 -9.82 -26.52 5.66
C ASP A 107 -9.10 -25.29 5.09
N GLU A 108 -8.81 -25.29 3.78
CA GLU A 108 -8.16 -24.16 3.09
C GLU A 108 -9.04 -22.92 3.07
N ILE A 109 -10.34 -23.08 2.81
CA ILE A 109 -11.30 -21.97 2.78
C ILE A 109 -11.44 -21.34 4.16
N ILE A 110 -11.48 -22.17 5.22
CA ILE A 110 -11.52 -21.69 6.60
C ILE A 110 -10.22 -21.00 7.00
N ALA A 111 -9.06 -21.55 6.63
CA ALA A 111 -7.77 -20.94 6.93
C ALA A 111 -7.63 -19.54 6.28
N GLU A 112 -7.99 -19.41 5.01
CA GLU A 112 -7.98 -18.12 4.31
C GLU A 112 -8.99 -17.13 4.90
N ALA A 113 -10.21 -17.60 5.24
CA ALA A 113 -11.22 -16.76 5.86
C ALA A 113 -10.74 -16.24 7.23
N LYS A 114 -10.11 -17.08 8.05
CA LYS A 114 -9.47 -16.68 9.32
C LYS A 114 -8.43 -15.59 9.10
N GLU A 115 -7.55 -15.76 8.14
CA GLU A 115 -6.51 -14.78 7.82
C GLU A 115 -7.14 -13.43 7.40
N LEU A 116 -8.15 -13.45 6.53
CA LEU A 116 -8.86 -12.26 6.10
C LEU A 116 -9.61 -11.57 7.26
N THR A 117 -10.22 -12.34 8.16
CA THR A 117 -10.86 -11.81 9.38
C THR A 117 -9.84 -11.15 10.31
N ILE A 118 -8.67 -11.76 10.52
CA ILE A 118 -7.58 -11.18 11.31
C ILE A 118 -7.06 -9.89 10.70
N ASN A 119 -6.98 -9.83 9.37
CA ASN A 119 -6.52 -8.65 8.63
C ASN A 119 -7.58 -7.54 8.51
N GLY A 120 -8.79 -7.75 9.05
CA GLY A 120 -9.90 -6.79 8.96
C GLY A 120 -10.56 -6.73 7.59
N GLU A 121 -10.31 -7.70 6.71
CA GLU A 121 -10.91 -7.79 5.38
C GLU A 121 -12.24 -8.56 5.42
N TYR A 122 -13.14 -8.16 6.33
CA TYR A 122 -14.36 -8.87 6.70
C TYR A 122 -15.27 -9.23 5.51
N LYS A 123 -15.41 -8.33 4.52
CA LYS A 123 -16.21 -8.59 3.30
C LYS A 123 -15.62 -9.72 2.44
N LYS A 124 -14.28 -9.80 2.35
CA LYS A 124 -13.59 -10.85 1.60
C LYS A 124 -13.60 -12.17 2.36
N SER A 125 -13.49 -12.12 3.69
CA SER A 125 -13.67 -13.29 4.54
C SER A 125 -15.07 -13.91 4.35
N ASN A 126 -16.14 -13.11 4.42
CA ASN A 126 -17.51 -13.58 4.14
C ASN A 126 -17.67 -14.16 2.73
N LEU A 127 -17.01 -13.59 1.71
CA LEU A 127 -17.03 -14.13 0.35
C LEU A 127 -16.29 -15.48 0.21
N LYS A 128 -15.29 -15.74 1.07
CA LYS A 128 -14.63 -17.05 1.15
C LYS A 128 -15.54 -18.06 1.84
N LEU A 129 -16.11 -17.70 2.99
CA LEU A 129 -17.04 -18.55 3.75
C LEU A 129 -18.27 -18.94 2.93
N SER A 130 -18.79 -18.05 2.07
CA SER A 130 -19.95 -18.34 1.21
C SER A 130 -19.71 -19.44 0.17
N ARG A 131 -18.45 -19.90 -0.01
CA ARG A 131 -18.09 -21.00 -0.90
C ARG A 131 -18.27 -22.37 -0.25
N ILE A 132 -18.48 -22.40 1.08
CA ILE A 132 -18.77 -23.62 1.81
C ILE A 132 -20.24 -23.98 1.57
N SER A 133 -20.50 -25.25 1.25
CA SER A 133 -21.84 -25.70 0.92
C SER A 133 -22.73 -25.71 2.16
N ALA A 134 -23.80 -24.91 2.16
CA ALA A 134 -24.82 -24.94 3.22
C ALA A 134 -25.46 -26.33 3.40
N SER A 135 -25.54 -27.12 2.32
CA SER A 135 -26.03 -28.50 2.38
C SER A 135 -25.06 -29.44 3.09
N ASP A 136 -23.76 -29.16 3.07
CA ASP A 136 -22.77 -29.94 3.82
C ASP A 136 -22.73 -29.49 5.28
N LEU A 137 -22.79 -28.18 5.56
CA LEU A 137 -22.84 -27.63 6.93
C LEU A 137 -24.04 -28.14 7.74
N GLY A 138 -25.16 -28.45 7.08
CA GLY A 138 -26.34 -29.03 7.73
C GLY A 138 -26.20 -30.51 8.12
N LYS A 139 -25.09 -31.17 7.77
CA LYS A 139 -24.87 -32.59 8.12
C LYS A 139 -24.03 -32.69 9.38
N SER A 140 -24.36 -33.68 10.22
CA SER A 140 -23.72 -33.89 11.52
C SER A 140 -22.19 -34.03 11.45
N GLU A 141 -21.67 -34.58 10.37
CA GLU A 141 -20.24 -34.79 10.17
C GLU A 141 -19.45 -33.50 9.87
N PHE A 142 -20.13 -32.41 9.53
CA PHE A 142 -19.52 -31.09 9.32
C PHE A 142 -19.83 -30.10 10.46
N SER A 143 -20.35 -30.57 11.60
CA SER A 143 -20.79 -29.68 12.68
C SER A 143 -19.67 -28.75 13.19
N ALA A 144 -18.44 -29.26 13.32
CA ALA A 144 -17.30 -28.44 13.74
C ALA A 144 -16.90 -27.38 12.70
N ILE A 145 -17.14 -27.65 11.41
CA ILE A 145 -16.90 -26.69 10.33
C ILE A 145 -18.03 -25.65 10.35
N ALA A 146 -19.27 -26.07 10.60
CA ALA A 146 -20.40 -25.16 10.76
C ALA A 146 -20.17 -24.18 11.92
N ASP A 147 -19.78 -24.68 13.09
CA ASP A 147 -19.48 -23.85 14.27
C ASP A 147 -18.39 -22.80 13.97
N GLU A 148 -17.37 -23.16 13.21
CA GLU A 148 -16.28 -22.25 12.83
C GLU A 148 -16.72 -21.22 11.78
N VAL A 149 -17.55 -21.61 10.82
CA VAL A 149 -18.12 -20.69 9.83
C VAL A 149 -19.02 -19.66 10.51
N ASP A 150 -19.83 -20.10 11.48
CA ASP A 150 -20.71 -19.24 12.26
C ASP A 150 -19.89 -18.25 13.10
N ASP A 151 -18.87 -18.71 13.84
CA ASP A 151 -18.00 -17.84 14.64
C ASP A 151 -17.23 -16.81 13.79
N LEU A 152 -16.73 -17.19 12.60
CA LEU A 152 -16.09 -16.25 11.69
C LEU A 152 -17.07 -15.26 11.08
N THR A 153 -18.29 -15.70 10.77
CA THR A 153 -19.34 -14.82 10.24
C THR A 153 -19.73 -13.79 11.30
N ASP A 154 -19.93 -14.20 12.55
CA ASP A 154 -20.23 -13.32 13.67
C ASP A 154 -19.11 -12.28 13.90
N LYS A 155 -17.85 -12.72 13.89
CA LYS A 155 -16.67 -11.82 14.00
C LYS A 155 -16.59 -10.84 12.84
N ASN A 156 -16.90 -11.29 11.62
CA ASN A 156 -16.92 -10.43 10.45
C ASN A 156 -18.05 -9.40 10.52
N GLU A 157 -19.24 -9.80 10.98
CA GLU A 157 -20.36 -8.90 11.18
C GLU A 157 -20.09 -7.88 12.28
N GLU A 158 -19.48 -8.29 13.39
CA GLU A 158 -19.06 -7.38 14.46
C GLU A 158 -18.00 -6.39 13.93
N GLY A 159 -17.00 -6.89 13.20
CA GLY A 159 -15.99 -6.07 12.56
C GLY A 159 -16.59 -5.03 11.60
N LEU A 160 -17.55 -5.44 10.78
CA LEU A 160 -18.28 -4.55 9.86
C LEU A 160 -19.13 -3.52 10.62
N LYS A 161 -19.84 -3.91 11.68
CA LYS A 161 -20.59 -2.96 12.53
C LYS A 161 -19.64 -1.96 13.19
N GLN A 162 -18.48 -2.39 13.65
CA GLN A 162 -17.47 -1.48 14.20
C GLN A 162 -16.89 -0.53 13.14
N GLU A 163 -16.76 -0.96 11.89
CA GLU A 163 -16.39 -0.08 10.77
C GLU A 163 -17.50 0.94 10.48
N GLU A 164 -18.75 0.49 10.39
CA GLU A 164 -19.92 1.34 10.17
C GLU A 164 -20.17 2.32 11.32
N ASP A 165 -19.98 1.90 12.58
CA ASP A 165 -20.09 2.74 13.77
C ASP A 165 -18.94 3.75 13.85
N LYS A 166 -17.72 3.39 13.40
CA LYS A 166 -16.61 4.34 13.25
C LYS A 166 -16.92 5.36 12.16
N GLU A 167 -17.51 4.96 11.05
CA GLU A 167 -17.96 5.87 10.00
C GLU A 167 -19.14 6.75 10.46
N ALA A 168 -20.08 6.20 11.22
CA ALA A 168 -21.23 6.92 11.78
C ALA A 168 -20.80 7.89 12.89
N THR A 169 -19.84 7.51 13.73
CA THR A 169 -19.25 8.39 14.76
C THR A 169 -18.45 9.52 14.11
N GLN A 170 -17.73 9.25 13.01
CA GLN A 170 -17.07 10.29 12.21
C GLN A 170 -18.10 11.27 11.58
N LYS A 171 -19.25 10.76 11.12
CA LYS A 171 -20.36 11.58 10.60
C LYS A 171 -21.14 12.33 11.69
N ALA A 172 -21.26 11.78 12.90
CA ALA A 172 -21.93 12.43 14.03
C ALA A 172 -21.07 13.52 14.68
N GLN A 173 -19.74 13.35 14.70
CA GLN A 173 -18.79 14.39 15.12
C GLN A 173 -18.74 15.60 14.16
N GLU A 174 -19.33 15.49 12.97
CA GLU A 174 -19.53 16.60 12.04
C GLU A 174 -20.80 17.43 12.33
N LYS A 175 -21.80 16.87 13.04
CA LYS A 175 -23.06 17.56 13.38
C LYS A 175 -23.09 18.24 14.76
N ASP A 176 -22.30 17.79 15.73
CA ASP A 176 -22.30 18.34 17.11
C ASP A 176 -21.03 19.12 17.49
N ARG A 177 -20.19 19.49 16.53
CA ARG A 177 -19.08 20.41 16.80
C ARG A 177 -19.66 21.82 17.05
N PRO A 178 -19.41 22.45 18.22
CA PRO A 178 -19.90 23.81 18.48
C PRO A 178 -19.44 24.71 17.34
N ALA A 179 -20.32 25.61 16.90
CA ALA A 179 -20.03 26.62 15.90
C ALA A 179 -18.82 27.44 16.37
N VAL A 180 -17.62 27.01 15.99
CA VAL A 180 -16.43 27.82 16.08
C VAL A 180 -16.59 28.82 14.97
N THR A 181 -16.96 30.04 15.34
CA THR A 181 -16.80 31.23 14.52
C THR A 181 -15.33 31.31 14.11
N THR A 182 -14.99 30.66 13.00
CA THR A 182 -13.64 30.69 12.43
C THR A 182 -13.66 31.81 11.41
N SER A 183 -13.34 33.01 11.88
CA SER A 183 -12.73 34.00 11.03
C SER A 183 -11.33 33.46 10.69
N GLY A 184 -11.22 32.78 9.55
CA GLY A 184 -9.99 32.17 9.08
C GLY A 184 -10.21 31.42 7.76
N ASN A 185 -9.65 31.96 6.68
CA ASN A 185 -9.74 31.46 5.30
C ASN A 185 -9.69 29.92 5.20
N THR A 186 -10.76 29.31 4.68
CA THR A 186 -10.85 27.86 4.46
C THR A 186 -9.96 27.44 3.28
N SER A 187 -8.77 26.92 3.59
CA SER A 187 -7.78 26.38 2.65
C SER A 187 -8.02 24.89 2.30
N GLY A 188 -9.28 24.49 2.12
CA GLY A 188 -9.63 23.12 1.73
C GLY A 188 -9.35 22.84 0.25
N PHE A 189 -9.12 21.58 -0.11
CA PHE A 189 -8.99 21.15 -1.50
C PHE A 189 -10.35 21.27 -2.20
N SER A 190 -10.35 21.88 -3.38
CA SER A 190 -11.54 22.12 -4.19
C SER A 190 -11.26 21.84 -5.67
N GLY A 191 -12.32 21.67 -6.46
CA GLY A 191 -12.20 21.34 -7.89
C GLY A 191 -11.42 20.05 -8.12
N ASP A 192 -10.52 20.07 -9.10
CA ASP A 192 -9.70 18.91 -9.50
C ASP A 192 -8.77 18.40 -8.40
N TYR A 193 -8.52 19.21 -7.37
CA TYR A 193 -7.70 18.80 -6.22
C TYR A 193 -8.46 17.93 -5.22
N ALA A 194 -9.79 17.99 -5.19
CA ALA A 194 -10.60 17.25 -4.24
C ALA A 194 -10.43 15.73 -4.38
N LYS A 195 -10.16 15.22 -5.59
CA LYS A 195 -9.92 13.78 -5.83
C LYS A 195 -8.71 13.23 -5.08
N TRP A 196 -7.73 14.08 -4.76
CA TRP A 196 -6.52 13.67 -4.03
C TRP A 196 -6.75 13.49 -2.53
N ALA A 197 -7.91 13.92 -2.02
CA ALA A 197 -8.34 13.61 -0.68
C ALA A 197 -8.87 12.16 -0.62
N ASN A 198 -7.96 11.21 -0.37
CA ASN A 198 -8.27 9.80 -0.34
C ASN A 198 -7.42 9.08 0.73
N THR A 199 -7.73 7.81 0.96
CA THR A 199 -6.86 6.89 1.69
C THR A 199 -6.02 6.12 0.68
N TYR A 200 -4.72 6.16 0.87
CA TYR A 200 -3.74 5.48 0.03
C TYR A 200 -3.03 4.37 0.81
N TYR A 201 -2.72 3.29 0.10
CA TYR A 201 -1.98 2.14 0.61
C TYR A 201 -0.69 1.98 -0.17
N PHE A 202 0.32 1.34 0.42
CA PHE A 202 1.54 1.06 -0.32
C PHE A 202 1.28 0.18 -1.52
N TYR A 203 1.85 0.58 -2.66
CA TYR A 203 1.79 -0.22 -3.87
C TYR A 203 2.59 -1.51 -3.74
N TYR A 204 3.82 -1.38 -3.23
CA TYR A 204 4.72 -2.50 -2.97
C TYR A 204 5.19 -2.42 -1.53
N SER A 205 4.71 -3.35 -0.70
CA SER A 205 5.03 -3.41 0.72
C SER A 205 6.40 -4.06 0.94
N GLN A 206 7.27 -3.39 1.67
CA GLN A 206 8.56 -3.94 2.07
C GLN A 206 8.47 -4.47 3.51
N THR A 207 9.20 -5.54 3.84
CA THR A 207 9.20 -6.12 5.21
C THR A 207 9.67 -5.13 6.30
N SER A 208 10.44 -4.11 5.92
CA SER A 208 10.87 -3.03 6.81
C SER A 208 9.91 -1.83 6.87
N GLN A 209 8.87 -1.82 6.03
CA GLN A 209 7.87 -0.77 5.95
C GLN A 209 7.02 -0.79 7.21
N ARG A 210 6.95 0.36 7.90
CA ARG A 210 6.16 0.48 9.14
C ARG A 210 4.81 1.14 8.90
N GLN A 211 4.65 1.92 7.82
CA GLN A 211 3.36 2.54 7.51
C GLN A 211 2.43 1.57 6.78
N THR A 212 1.13 1.72 6.97
CA THR A 212 0.09 0.89 6.34
C THR A 212 -0.88 1.70 5.49
N ALA A 213 -1.17 2.94 5.91
CA ALA A 213 -2.07 3.82 5.18
C ALA A 213 -1.68 5.29 5.36
N LEU A 214 -1.96 6.09 4.32
CA LEU A 214 -1.88 7.54 4.32
C LEU A 214 -3.24 8.08 3.91
N THR A 215 -3.95 8.75 4.82
CA THR A 215 -5.24 9.39 4.54
C THR A 215 -5.05 10.89 4.44
N ILE A 216 -5.52 11.47 3.33
CA ILE A 216 -5.55 12.91 3.11
C ILE A 216 -7.02 13.35 3.05
N GLY A 217 -7.44 14.21 3.97
CA GLY A 217 -8.80 14.75 4.02
C GLY A 217 -8.98 15.95 3.09
N ALA A 218 -10.22 16.20 2.66
CA ALA A 218 -10.55 17.34 1.79
C ALA A 218 -10.23 18.71 2.43
N ASN A 219 -10.19 18.78 3.76
CA ASN A 219 -9.77 19.95 4.51
C ASN A 219 -8.23 20.07 4.67
N GLY A 220 -7.46 19.23 3.99
CA GLY A 220 -6.01 19.15 4.07
C GLY A 220 -5.48 18.45 5.34
N SER A 221 -6.31 17.80 6.16
CA SER A 221 -5.79 16.95 7.25
C SER A 221 -5.06 15.74 6.69
N VAL A 222 -3.97 15.32 7.32
CA VAL A 222 -3.26 14.09 6.98
C VAL A 222 -3.19 13.20 8.21
N THR A 223 -3.50 11.91 8.02
CA THR A 223 -3.31 10.86 9.02
C THR A 223 -2.51 9.73 8.39
N GLN A 224 -1.39 9.35 8.99
CA GLN A 224 -0.63 8.16 8.62
C GLN A 224 -0.77 7.11 9.70
N LYS A 225 -1.19 5.89 9.32
CA LYS A 225 -1.28 4.74 10.22
C LYS A 225 -0.08 3.82 10.03
N ASN A 226 0.41 3.25 11.12
CA ASN A 226 1.49 2.28 11.11
C ASN A 226 1.02 0.88 11.56
N VAL A 227 1.81 -0.14 11.23
CA VAL A 227 1.58 -1.55 11.58
C VAL A 227 1.43 -1.77 13.10
N ASN A 228 2.14 -0.99 13.91
CA ASN A 228 2.10 -1.05 15.37
C ASN A 228 0.94 -0.25 15.99
N GLY A 229 0.01 0.23 15.18
CA GLY A 229 -1.15 1.02 15.61
C GLY A 229 -0.86 2.50 15.89
N THR A 230 0.41 2.96 15.85
CA THR A 230 0.69 4.39 16.03
C THR A 230 0.22 5.20 14.84
N GLN A 231 -0.20 6.43 15.11
CA GLN A 231 -0.66 7.37 14.11
C GLN A 231 0.16 8.65 14.14
N TYR A 232 0.42 9.20 12.96
CA TYR A 232 1.00 10.52 12.80
C TYR A 232 0.00 11.43 12.09
N PHE A 233 -0.05 12.68 12.50
CA PHE A 233 -0.97 13.68 11.99
C PHE A 233 -0.21 14.82 11.33
N GLY A 234 -0.84 15.46 10.35
CA GLY A 234 -0.25 16.61 9.66
C GLY A 234 -1.26 17.39 8.83
N LYS A 235 -0.72 18.33 8.06
CA LYS A 235 -1.48 19.16 7.12
C LYS A 235 -0.85 19.11 5.73
N ALA A 236 -1.68 18.82 4.73
CA ALA A 236 -1.32 18.82 3.33
C ALA A 236 -1.71 20.15 2.66
N THR A 237 -0.84 20.59 1.77
CA THR A 237 -1.15 21.62 0.76
C THR A 237 -0.91 21.01 -0.61
N ILE A 238 -1.72 21.40 -1.59
CA ILE A 238 -1.67 20.85 -2.95
C ILE A 238 -1.49 21.97 -3.97
N THR A 239 -0.59 21.74 -4.92
CA THR A 239 -0.33 22.63 -6.05
C THR A 239 -0.19 21.82 -7.32
N ASN A 240 -0.33 22.46 -8.49
CA ASN A 240 0.04 21.81 -9.75
C ASN A 240 1.52 21.43 -9.76
N ALA A 241 1.83 20.33 -10.43
CA ALA A 241 3.18 19.89 -10.71
C ALA A 241 3.30 19.50 -12.18
N SER A 242 4.55 19.40 -12.66
CA SER A 242 4.89 18.98 -14.02
C SER A 242 6.37 18.58 -14.06
N GLY A 243 6.78 17.88 -15.11
CA GLY A 243 8.16 17.39 -15.28
C GLY A 243 8.28 15.92 -14.88
N ASP A 244 9.51 15.41 -14.87
CA ASP A 244 9.73 13.98 -14.68
C ASP A 244 10.03 13.63 -13.22
N VAL A 245 9.23 12.72 -12.67
CA VAL A 245 9.38 12.19 -11.31
C VAL A 245 9.50 10.68 -11.37
N LEU A 246 10.41 10.09 -10.60
CA LEU A 246 10.58 8.64 -10.54
C LEU A 246 9.40 7.99 -9.79
N SER A 247 8.85 6.91 -10.32
CA SER A 247 7.82 6.08 -9.69
C SER A 247 8.01 4.61 -10.03
N TYR A 248 7.18 3.74 -9.45
CA TYR A 248 7.06 2.35 -9.86
C TYR A 248 6.13 2.20 -11.07
N GLU A 249 6.33 1.14 -11.83
CA GLU A 249 5.34 0.63 -12.78
C GLU A 249 4.15 0.05 -12.02
N THR A 250 3.03 0.78 -12.06
CA THR A 250 1.78 0.52 -11.32
C THR A 250 0.74 -0.27 -12.13
N ASN A 251 1.22 -1.15 -13.01
CA ASN A 251 0.38 -1.91 -13.95
C ASN A 251 -0.25 -3.15 -13.31
N GLU A 252 0.38 -3.68 -12.26
CA GLU A 252 -0.14 -4.79 -11.49
C GLU A 252 -1.02 -4.30 -10.35
N GLN A 253 -1.95 -5.11 -9.88
CA GLN A 253 -2.83 -4.70 -8.77
C GLN A 253 -2.15 -4.89 -7.40
N TYR A 254 -1.38 -5.98 -7.25
CA TYR A 254 -0.69 -6.38 -6.02
C TYR A 254 0.63 -7.08 -6.38
N PRO A 255 1.72 -6.33 -6.60
CA PRO A 255 3.00 -6.93 -6.96
C PRO A 255 3.58 -7.72 -5.78
N SER A 256 3.96 -8.98 -6.02
CA SER A 256 4.70 -9.82 -5.05
C SER A 256 6.20 -9.52 -5.05
N ASP A 257 6.71 -9.08 -6.19
CA ASP A 257 8.12 -8.72 -6.40
C ASP A 257 8.28 -7.22 -6.56
N MET A 258 9.51 -6.72 -6.37
CA MET A 258 9.80 -5.29 -6.52
C MET A 258 9.47 -4.84 -7.96
N PRO A 259 8.56 -3.87 -8.14
CA PRO A 259 8.20 -3.40 -9.47
C PRO A 259 9.36 -2.66 -10.14
N ASP A 260 9.39 -2.70 -11.47
CA ASP A 260 10.26 -1.84 -12.27
C ASP A 260 9.95 -0.35 -12.01
N THR A 261 10.92 0.51 -12.28
CA THR A 261 10.75 1.96 -12.16
C THR A 261 10.49 2.63 -13.50
N LYS A 262 9.79 3.76 -13.46
CA LYS A 262 9.54 4.64 -14.59
C LYS A 262 9.57 6.10 -14.20
N LEU A 263 9.68 6.97 -15.20
CA LEU A 263 9.40 8.40 -15.04
C LEU A 263 7.92 8.66 -15.31
N ILE A 264 7.30 9.46 -14.44
CA ILE A 264 5.93 9.94 -14.58
C ILE A 264 5.92 11.45 -14.71
N ASN A 265 4.87 11.98 -15.33
CA ASN A 265 4.55 13.40 -15.30
C ASN A 265 3.45 13.62 -14.26
N PRO A 266 3.73 14.25 -13.11
CA PRO A 266 2.75 14.41 -12.05
C PRO A 266 1.72 15.47 -12.42
N ASN A 267 0.50 15.31 -11.92
CA ASN A 267 -0.52 16.33 -12.00
C ASN A 267 -0.40 17.32 -10.84
N VAL A 268 0.01 16.83 -9.66
CA VAL A 268 0.06 17.63 -8.42
C VAL A 268 1.30 17.35 -7.60
N GLN A 269 1.71 18.35 -6.82
CA GLN A 269 2.62 18.20 -5.70
C GLN A 269 1.83 18.40 -4.41
N ILE A 270 1.91 17.44 -3.51
CA ILE A 270 1.29 17.47 -2.19
C ILE A 270 2.41 17.61 -1.16
N THR A 271 2.43 18.73 -0.45
CA THR A 271 3.39 18.98 0.63
C THR A 271 2.70 18.73 1.96
N VAL A 272 3.16 17.70 2.68
CA VAL A 272 2.69 17.35 4.02
C VAL A 272 3.62 17.93 5.06
N LYS A 273 3.09 18.75 5.96
CA LYS A 273 3.78 19.19 7.18
C LYS A 273 3.25 18.37 8.35
N TRP A 274 4.13 17.62 9.00
CA TRP A 274 3.77 16.75 10.12
C TRP A 274 3.73 17.53 11.43
N ASP A 275 2.77 17.21 12.30
CA ASP A 275 2.61 17.86 13.61
C ASP A 275 3.79 17.57 14.54
N GLY A 276 4.41 16.38 14.39
CA GLY A 276 5.65 16.01 15.08
C GLY A 276 6.92 16.65 14.50
N GLY A 277 6.77 17.53 13.50
CA GLY A 277 7.87 18.16 12.77
C GLY A 277 8.29 17.39 11.52
N GLY A 278 8.93 18.11 10.61
CA GLY A 278 9.33 17.59 9.30
C GLY A 278 8.35 17.94 8.18
N THR A 279 8.79 17.73 6.95
CA THR A 279 8.01 17.97 5.75
C THR A 279 8.30 16.87 4.75
N GLN A 280 7.25 16.38 4.10
CA GLN A 280 7.33 15.34 3.09
C GLN A 280 6.59 15.80 1.83
N ILE A 281 7.14 15.46 0.67
CA ILE A 281 6.60 15.85 -0.62
C ILE A 281 6.18 14.59 -1.35
N TYR A 282 4.96 14.60 -1.86
CA TYR A 282 4.41 13.58 -2.72
C TYR A 282 4.03 14.18 -4.07
N TYR A 283 4.25 13.43 -5.13
CA TYR A 283 3.83 13.77 -6.48
C TYR A 283 2.68 12.85 -6.87
N GLY A 284 1.53 13.45 -7.17
CA GLY A 284 0.32 12.73 -7.53
C GLY A 284 0.15 12.61 -9.04
N TYR A 285 -0.12 11.41 -9.54
CA TYR A 285 -0.48 11.14 -10.93
C TYR A 285 -1.59 10.08 -11.05
N VAL A 286 -2.24 10.00 -12.21
CA VAL A 286 -3.18 8.93 -12.52
C VAL A 286 -2.42 7.78 -13.19
N SER A 287 -2.44 6.58 -12.59
CA SER A 287 -1.79 5.40 -13.14
C SER A 287 -2.47 4.93 -14.44
N TYR A 288 -1.82 4.02 -15.17
CA TYR A 288 -2.42 3.39 -16.35
C TYR A 288 -3.74 2.67 -16.02
N SER A 289 -3.83 2.08 -14.83
CA SER A 289 -5.03 1.45 -14.28
C SER A 289 -6.09 2.45 -13.78
N SER A 290 -5.96 3.74 -14.10
CA SER A 290 -6.87 4.82 -13.69
C SER A 290 -6.98 5.01 -12.17
N ARG A 291 -5.95 4.62 -11.42
CA ARG A 291 -5.88 4.79 -9.97
C ARG A 291 -5.09 6.05 -9.63
N LEU A 292 -5.43 6.70 -8.52
CA LEU A 292 -4.58 7.78 -8.02
C LEU A 292 -3.36 7.16 -7.37
N ALA A 293 -2.19 7.63 -7.80
CA ALA A 293 -0.91 7.21 -7.26
C ALA A 293 -0.16 8.41 -6.70
N LEU A 294 0.51 8.23 -5.57
CA LEU A 294 1.43 9.18 -4.98
C LEU A 294 2.83 8.57 -4.95
N THR A 295 3.85 9.35 -5.28
CA THR A 295 5.24 8.93 -5.14
C THR A 295 6.09 10.04 -4.56
N ASP A 296 7.11 9.72 -3.76
CA ASP A 296 8.05 10.74 -3.27
C ASP A 296 9.13 11.12 -4.29
N GLY A 297 9.26 10.34 -5.38
CA GLY A 297 10.29 10.55 -6.39
C GLY A 297 11.72 10.27 -5.91
N VAL A 298 11.89 9.73 -4.70
CA VAL A 298 13.21 9.52 -4.11
C VAL A 298 13.70 8.12 -4.46
N ALA A 299 14.81 8.04 -5.17
CA ALA A 299 15.44 6.77 -5.47
C ALA A 299 15.93 6.06 -4.19
N LYS A 300 15.65 4.77 -4.08
CA LYS A 300 16.08 3.91 -2.96
C LYS A 300 16.47 2.52 -3.49
N ASN A 301 17.75 2.19 -3.35
CA ASN A 301 18.33 0.97 -3.91
C ASN A 301 18.04 0.87 -5.41
N ALA A 302 17.36 -0.20 -5.85
CA ALA A 302 16.96 -0.45 -7.23
C ALA A 302 15.58 0.14 -7.59
N GLY A 303 14.96 0.92 -6.70
CA GLY A 303 13.58 1.37 -6.84
C GLY A 303 13.33 2.79 -6.35
N VAL A 304 12.06 3.06 -6.02
CA VAL A 304 11.60 4.30 -5.37
C VAL A 304 11.32 4.04 -3.90
N ASN A 305 11.57 5.04 -3.05
CA ASN A 305 11.37 4.88 -1.62
C ASN A 305 9.91 4.60 -1.27
N GLU A 306 8.96 5.34 -1.85
CA GLU A 306 7.53 5.11 -1.65
C GLU A 306 6.67 5.38 -2.89
N VAL A 307 5.72 4.47 -3.10
CA VAL A 307 4.58 4.67 -4.00
C VAL A 307 3.32 4.20 -3.30
N TRP A 308 2.32 5.06 -3.30
CA TRP A 308 1.02 4.84 -2.68
C TRP A 308 -0.07 4.83 -3.75
N ILE A 309 -1.10 4.02 -3.56
CA ILE A 309 -2.23 3.86 -4.48
C ILE A 309 -3.55 3.92 -3.71
N SER A 310 -4.56 4.60 -4.26
CA SER A 310 -5.94 4.53 -3.79
C SER A 310 -6.69 3.34 -4.38
#